data_AF-A0A4U2EZ19-F1
#
_entry.id   AF-A0A4U2EZ19-F1
#
_cell.length_a   1.000
_cell.length_b   1.000
_cell.length_c   1.000
_cell.angle_alpha   90.00
_cell.angle_beta   90.00
_cell.angle_gamma   90.00
#
_symmetry.space_group_name_H-M   'P 1'
#
loop_
_entity.id
_entity.type
_entity.pdbx_description
1 polymer ?
#
loop_
_entity_poly.entity_id
_entity_poly.type
_entity_poly.pdbx_seq_one_letter_code
_entity_poly.pdbx_strand_id
1 'polypeptide(L)'
;MKPQSIFLLVAVVGLTPIALSYGYAPVISLNYLFEIDASPINVTHIFRAVMGVYLALALFWVLGALFKKYRLPALYSLVVFMLGLAAGRVISLVLDGMPHWLLFVYLVLELGFGLVGLKMIHKEQSETV
;
A
#
# COMPACT_ATOMS: atom_id res chain seq x y z
N MET A 1 22.37 3.30 -4.73
CA MET A 1 21.48 2.74 -3.67
C MET A 1 21.24 1.26 -3.97
N LYS A 2 21.06 0.41 -2.96
CA LYS A 2 20.73 -1.01 -3.19
C LYS A 2 19.35 -1.15 -3.86
N PRO A 3 19.09 -2.17 -4.70
CA PRO A 3 17.81 -2.34 -5.37
C PRO A 3 16.63 -2.44 -4.41
N GLN A 4 16.83 -3.03 -3.22
CA GLN A 4 15.84 -3.11 -2.15
C GLN A 4 15.41 -1.72 -1.63
N SER A 5 16.37 -0.80 -1.47
CA SER A 5 16.07 0.58 -1.06
C SER A 5 15.31 1.34 -2.14
N ILE A 6 15.68 1.15 -3.41
CA ILE A 6 14.97 1.77 -4.54
C ILE A 6 13.54 1.24 -4.60
N PHE A 7 13.35 -0.07 -4.45
CA PHE A 7 12.04 -0.69 -4.42
C PHE A 7 11.13 -0.13 -3.31
N LEU A 8 11.65 0.02 -2.09
CA LEU A 8 10.92 0.64 -0.99
C LEU A 8 10.50 2.09 -1.34
N LEU A 9 11.38 2.88 -1.95
CA LEU A 9 11.05 4.26 -2.35
C LEU A 9 10.01 4.31 -3.47
N VAL A 10 10.08 3.40 -4.45
CA VAL A 10 9.06 3.30 -5.51
C VAL A 10 7.69 2.97 -4.89
N ALA A 11 7.65 2.05 -3.91
CA ALA A 11 6.42 1.73 -3.19
C ALA A 11 5.87 2.92 -2.41
N VAL A 12 6.74 3.74 -1.78
CA VAL A 12 6.35 4.99 -1.12
C VAL A 12 5.73 5.97 -2.10
N VAL A 13 6.39 6.21 -3.24
CA VAL A 13 5.89 7.13 -4.28
C VAL A 13 4.53 6.69 -4.81
N GLY A 14 4.30 5.37 -4.96
CA GLY A 14 3.00 4.84 -5.37
C GLY A 14 1.93 4.94 -4.28
N LEU A 15 2.27 4.65 -3.02
CA LEU A 15 1.31 4.61 -1.92
C LEU A 15 0.88 6.01 -1.44
N THR A 16 1.78 6.99 -1.44
CA THR A 16 1.49 8.32 -0.88
C THR A 16 0.32 9.03 -1.57
N PRO A 17 0.22 9.09 -2.91
CA PRO A 17 -0.94 9.68 -3.58
C PRO A 17 -2.25 8.95 -3.25
N ILE A 18 -2.21 7.61 -3.16
CA ILE A 18 -3.37 6.80 -2.81
C ILE A 18 -3.83 7.12 -1.38
N ALA A 19 -2.91 7.19 -0.43
CA ALA A 19 -3.22 7.56 0.95
C ALA A 19 -3.84 8.96 1.04
N LEU A 20 -3.25 9.95 0.36
CA LEU A 20 -3.77 11.32 0.33
C LEU A 20 -5.15 11.39 -0.34
N SER A 21 -5.39 10.59 -1.38
CA SER A 21 -6.70 10.49 -2.03
C SER A 21 -7.78 9.97 -1.09
N TYR A 22 -7.43 9.24 -0.04
CA TYR A 22 -8.42 8.82 0.96
C TYR A 22 -8.63 9.86 2.06
N GLY A 23 -7.59 10.51 2.58
CA GLY A 23 -7.72 11.30 3.80
C GLY A 23 -7.69 12.83 3.66
N TYR A 24 -7.05 13.39 2.62
CA TYR A 24 -6.90 14.85 2.51
C TYR A 24 -8.23 15.54 2.17
N ALA A 25 -8.92 15.05 1.13
CA ALA A 25 -10.21 15.56 0.69
C ALA A 25 -11.20 14.43 0.33
N PRO A 26 -11.54 13.52 1.28
CA PRO A 26 -12.28 12.28 1.04
C PRO A 26 -13.56 12.48 0.22
N VAL A 27 -14.34 13.52 0.51
CA VAL A 27 -15.62 13.79 -0.16
C VAL A 27 -15.44 13.98 -1.67
N ILE A 28 -14.38 14.67 -2.09
CA ILE A 28 -14.15 15.00 -3.50
C ILE A 28 -13.47 13.81 -4.19
N SER A 29 -12.40 13.31 -3.60
CA SER A 29 -11.56 12.28 -4.21
C SER A 29 -12.24 10.92 -4.28
N LEU A 30 -12.91 10.48 -3.21
CA LEU A 30 -13.57 9.18 -3.19
C LEU A 30 -14.81 9.15 -4.11
N ASN A 31 -15.54 10.27 -4.19
CA ASN A 31 -16.65 10.39 -5.12
C ASN A 31 -16.15 10.34 -6.57
N TYR A 32 -15.07 11.07 -6.90
CA TYR A 32 -14.50 11.08 -8.24
C TYR A 32 -13.86 9.73 -8.66
N LEU A 33 -13.17 9.05 -7.74
CA LEU A 33 -12.41 7.83 -8.05
C LEU A 33 -13.25 6.55 -7.97
N PHE A 34 -14.25 6.52 -7.09
CA PHE A 34 -14.98 5.30 -6.72
C PHE A 34 -16.49 5.50 -6.55
N GLU A 35 -17.02 6.71 -6.83
CA GLU A 35 -18.44 7.05 -6.64
C GLU A 35 -18.93 6.88 -5.20
N ILE A 36 -18.01 6.98 -4.22
CA ILE A 36 -18.32 6.85 -2.79
C ILE A 36 -18.72 8.21 -2.22
N ASP A 37 -19.87 8.28 -1.55
CA ASP A 37 -20.26 9.44 -0.73
C ASP A 37 -19.58 9.39 0.64
N ALA A 38 -18.56 10.25 0.82
CA ALA A 38 -17.87 10.43 2.09
C ALA A 38 -18.30 11.68 2.87
N SER A 39 -19.43 12.30 2.51
CA SER A 39 -20.00 13.45 3.23
C SER A 39 -20.33 13.16 4.71
N PRO A 40 -20.73 11.94 5.13
CA PRO A 40 -20.95 11.68 6.53
C PRO A 40 -19.65 11.75 7.32
N ILE A 41 -19.69 12.43 8.47
CA ILE A 41 -18.50 12.68 9.31
C ILE A 41 -17.78 11.38 9.69
N ASN A 42 -18.53 10.34 10.05
CA ASN A 42 -17.98 9.03 10.42
C ASN A 42 -17.19 8.38 9.27
N VAL A 43 -17.68 8.50 8.04
CA VAL A 43 -17.01 7.96 6.85
C VAL A 43 -15.70 8.71 6.61
N THR A 44 -15.73 10.04 6.70
CA THR A 44 -14.51 10.87 6.62
C THR A 44 -13.48 10.51 7.70
N HIS A 45 -13.90 10.27 8.95
CA HIS A 45 -12.99 9.85 10.02
C HIS A 45 -12.33 8.49 9.74
N ILE A 46 -13.07 7.53 9.20
CA ILE A 46 -12.54 6.20 8.84
C ILE A 46 -11.47 6.33 7.76
N PHE A 47 -11.74 7.04 6.66
CA PHE A 47 -10.76 7.19 5.57
C PHE A 47 -9.52 7.99 5.98
N ARG A 48 -9.66 8.99 6.86
CA ARG A 48 -8.50 9.69 7.46
C ARG A 48 -7.64 8.77 8.32
N ALA A 49 -8.26 7.87 9.08
CA ALA A 49 -7.52 6.87 9.85
C ALA A 49 -6.74 5.90 8.93
N VAL A 50 -7.37 5.44 7.84
CA VAL A 50 -6.72 4.60 6.82
C VAL A 50 -5.53 5.33 6.17
N MET A 51 -5.70 6.60 5.79
CA MET A 51 -4.60 7.43 5.30
C MET A 51 -3.45 7.48 6.32
N GLY A 52 -3.74 7.72 7.60
CA GLY A 52 -2.74 7.80 8.65
C GLY A 52 -1.88 6.54 8.74
N VAL A 53 -2.50 5.36 8.71
CA VAL A 53 -1.78 4.08 8.70
C VAL A 53 -0.93 3.91 7.43
N TYR A 54 -1.45 4.28 6.26
CA TYR A 54 -0.72 4.17 5.00
C TYR A 54 0.51 5.09 4.99
N LEU A 55 0.37 6.33 5.45
CA LEU A 55 1.48 7.28 5.55
C LEU A 55 2.50 6.85 6.60
N ALA A 56 2.07 6.29 7.73
CA ALA A 56 2.97 5.74 8.74
C ALA A 56 3.82 4.57 8.18
N LEU A 57 3.21 3.67 7.41
CA LEU A 57 3.92 2.59 6.73
C LEU A 57 4.87 3.13 5.64
N ALA A 58 4.43 4.12 4.86
CA ALA A 58 5.28 4.77 3.87
C ALA A 58 6.53 5.39 4.53
N LEU A 59 6.37 6.09 5.66
CA LEU A 59 7.49 6.60 6.45
C LEU A 59 8.41 5.47 6.93
N PHE A 60 7.86 4.36 7.40
CA PHE A 60 8.67 3.21 7.80
C PHE A 60 9.45 2.60 6.63
N TRP A 61 8.87 2.58 5.42
CA TRP A 61 9.58 2.15 4.22
C TRP A 61 10.69 3.12 3.80
N VAL A 62 10.49 4.43 3.96
CA VAL A 62 11.58 5.41 3.81
C VAL A 62 12.72 5.13 4.80
N LEU A 63 12.40 4.87 6.07
CA LEU A 63 13.42 4.48 7.07
C LEU A 63 14.16 3.19 6.66
N GLY A 64 13.44 2.18 6.15
CA GLY A 64 14.05 0.96 5.62
C GLY A 64 14.89 1.19 4.36
N ALA A 65 14.55 2.17 3.54
CA ALA A 65 15.35 2.54 2.37
C ALA A 65 16.66 3.23 2.78
N LEU A 66 16.62 4.08 3.80
CA LEU A 66 17.77 4.87 4.27
C LEU A 66 18.71 4.09 5.19
N PHE A 67 18.17 3.23 6.06
CA PHE A 67 18.94 2.53 7.10
C PHE A 67 18.92 1.01 6.90
N LYS A 68 20.10 0.41 6.70
CA LYS A 68 20.24 -1.05 6.51
C LYS A 68 19.57 -1.87 7.63
N LYS A 69 19.66 -1.41 8.88
CA LYS A 69 19.05 -2.05 10.06
C LYS A 69 17.54 -2.26 9.91
N TYR A 70 16.84 -1.33 9.26
CA TYR A 70 15.38 -1.38 9.12
C TYR A 70 14.91 -1.92 7.77
N ARG A 71 15.82 -2.18 6.83
CA ARG A 71 15.46 -2.58 5.47
C ARG A 71 14.70 -3.89 5.40
N LEU A 72 15.20 -4.93 6.05
CA LEU A 72 14.55 -6.23 6.05
C LEU A 72 13.17 -6.18 6.75
N PRO A 73 13.02 -5.58 7.96
CA PRO A 73 11.71 -5.32 8.54
C PRO A 73 10.75 -4.50 7.65
N ALA A 74 11.25 -3.49 6.95
CA ALA A 74 10.44 -2.68 6.03
C ALA A 74 9.97 -3.47 4.80
N LEU A 75 10.80 -4.37 4.28
CA LEU A 75 10.39 -5.26 3.19
C LEU A 75 9.32 -6.25 3.66
N TYR A 76 9.45 -6.80 4.86
CA TYR A 76 8.40 -7.65 5.44
C TYR A 76 7.07 -6.90 5.59
N SER A 77 7.10 -5.69 6.15
CA SER A 77 5.87 -4.91 6.32
C SER A 77 5.25 -4.51 4.98
N LEU A 78 6.07 -4.20 3.95
CA LEU A 78 5.59 -3.97 2.59
C LEU A 78 4.88 -5.18 2.02
N VAL A 79 5.48 -6.37 2.12
CA VAL A 79 4.87 -7.61 1.60
C VAL A 79 3.57 -7.94 2.32
N VAL A 80 3.56 -7.86 3.66
CA VAL A 80 2.34 -8.10 4.45
C VAL A 80 1.24 -7.10 4.06
N PHE A 81 1.60 -5.83 3.89
CA PHE A 81 0.65 -4.80 3.48
C PHE A 81 0.06 -5.07 2.09
N MET A 82 0.93 -5.31 1.09
CA MET A 82 0.49 -5.53 -0.29
C MET A 82 -0.34 -6.81 -0.45
N LEU A 83 0.12 -7.92 0.11
CA LEU A 83 -0.60 -9.19 0.04
C LEU A 83 -1.86 -9.19 0.90
N GLY A 84 -1.87 -8.47 2.03
CA GLY A 84 -3.05 -8.29 2.86
C GLY A 84 -4.17 -7.54 2.13
N LEU A 85 -3.84 -6.44 1.43
CA LEU A 85 -4.80 -5.73 0.58
C LEU A 85 -5.30 -6.61 -0.56
N ALA A 86 -4.40 -7.30 -1.26
CA ALA A 86 -4.77 -8.19 -2.35
C ALA A 86 -5.70 -9.32 -1.87
N ALA A 87 -5.42 -9.93 -0.72
CA ALA A 87 -6.28 -10.95 -0.14
C ALA A 87 -7.68 -10.41 0.19
N GLY A 88 -7.77 -9.23 0.83
CA GLY A 88 -9.04 -8.57 1.09
C GLY A 88 -9.84 -8.30 -0.18
N ARG A 89 -9.17 -7.81 -1.23
CA ARG A 89 -9.79 -7.58 -2.54
C ARG A 89 -10.26 -8.87 -3.19
N VAL A 90 -9.47 -9.94 -3.16
CA VAL A 90 -9.86 -11.24 -3.71
C VAL A 90 -11.10 -11.77 -3.00
N ILE A 91 -11.18 -11.62 -1.68
CA ILE A 91 -12.39 -11.98 -0.92
C ILE A 91 -13.59 -11.15 -1.42
N SER A 92 -13.45 -9.82 -1.54
CA SER A 92 -14.52 -8.97 -2.08
C SER A 92 -14.89 -9.30 -3.53
N LEU A 93 -13.91 -9.65 -4.39
CA LEU A 93 -14.20 -10.08 -5.76
C LEU A 93 -15.06 -11.35 -5.81
N VAL A 94 -14.76 -12.30 -4.92
CA VAL A 94 -15.46 -13.58 -4.86
C VAL A 94 -16.85 -13.43 -4.25
N LEU A 95 -17.01 -12.57 -3.23
CA LEU A 95 -18.27 -12.41 -2.51
C LEU A 95 -19.21 -11.36 -3.14
N ASP A 96 -18.67 -10.21 -3.55
CA ASP A 96 -19.43 -9.03 -3.96
C ASP A 96 -19.40 -8.79 -5.48
N GLY A 97 -18.52 -9.49 -6.21
CA GLY A 97 -18.40 -9.42 -7.67
C GLY A 97 -17.41 -8.35 -8.17
N MET A 98 -17.60 -7.89 -9.41
CA MET A 98 -16.63 -7.04 -10.10
C MET A 98 -16.67 -5.59 -9.56
N PRO A 99 -15.55 -5.04 -9.07
CA PRO A 99 -15.47 -3.71 -8.52
C PRO A 99 -15.22 -2.70 -9.64
N HIS A 100 -15.16 -1.42 -9.27
CA HIS A 100 -14.68 -0.38 -10.16
C HIS A 100 -13.31 -0.76 -10.74
N TRP A 101 -13.10 -0.54 -12.04
CA TRP A 101 -11.93 -1.03 -12.78
C TRP A 101 -10.59 -0.61 -12.16
N LEU A 102 -10.55 0.57 -11.52
CA LEU A 102 -9.36 1.07 -10.82
C LEU A 102 -8.93 0.16 -9.65
N LEU A 103 -9.89 -0.43 -8.93
CA LEU A 103 -9.61 -1.37 -7.83
C LEU A 103 -9.07 -2.70 -8.34
N PHE A 104 -9.42 -3.10 -9.56
CA PHE A 104 -8.81 -4.25 -10.22
C PHE A 104 -7.35 -3.98 -10.60
N VAL A 105 -7.05 -2.79 -11.11
CA VAL A 105 -5.65 -2.36 -11.37
C VAL A 105 -4.84 -2.37 -10.07
N TYR A 106 -5.42 -1.88 -8.96
CA TYR A 106 -4.78 -1.94 -7.65
C TYR A 106 -4.50 -3.37 -7.20
N LEU A 107 -5.43 -4.31 -7.39
CA LEU A 107 -5.19 -5.72 -7.08
C LEU A 107 -3.98 -6.29 -7.84
N VAL A 108 -3.88 -6.01 -9.14
CA VAL A 108 -2.74 -6.47 -9.96
C VAL A 108 -1.42 -5.87 -9.45
N LEU A 109 -1.42 -4.58 -9.12
CA LEU A 109 -0.25 -3.91 -8.54
C LEU A 109 0.11 -4.48 -7.17
N GLU A 110 -0.86 -4.68 -6.29
CA GLU A 110 -0.66 -5.24 -4.94
C GLU A 110 -0.03 -6.64 -5.03
N LEU A 111 -0.53 -7.51 -5.92
CA LEU A 111 0.07 -8.83 -6.16
C LEU A 111 1.48 -8.72 -6.75
N GLY A 112 1.69 -7.85 -7.75
CA GLY A 112 2.98 -7.64 -8.39
C GLY A 112 4.05 -7.15 -7.39
N PHE A 113 3.73 -6.10 -6.63
CA PHE A 113 4.61 -5.57 -5.58
C PHE A 113 4.83 -6.59 -4.45
N GLY A 114 3.80 -7.36 -4.06
CA GLY A 114 3.94 -8.42 -3.08
C GLY A 114 4.94 -9.50 -3.51
N LEU A 115 4.84 -9.99 -4.75
CA LEU A 115 5.74 -11.00 -5.30
C LEU A 115 7.18 -10.48 -5.49
N VAL A 116 7.34 -9.25 -5.98
CA VAL A 116 8.67 -8.62 -6.08
C VAL A 116 9.26 -8.40 -4.69
N GLY A 117 8.45 -7.98 -3.72
CA GLY A 117 8.85 -7.80 -2.33
C GLY A 117 9.38 -9.11 -1.71
N LEU A 118 8.69 -10.23 -1.93
CA LEU A 118 9.17 -11.55 -1.49
C LEU A 118 10.56 -11.88 -2.07
N LYS A 119 10.79 -11.62 -3.36
CA LYS A 119 12.13 -11.82 -3.97
C LYS A 119 13.18 -10.90 -3.35
N MET A 120 12.83 -9.64 -3.05
CA MET A 120 13.74 -8.68 -2.41
C MET A 120 14.10 -9.06 -0.98
N ILE A 121 13.17 -9.66 -0.23
CA ILE A 121 13.41 -10.20 1.13
C ILE A 121 14.48 -11.29 1.08
N HIS A 122 14.27 -12.31 0.23
CA HIS A 122 15.23 -13.42 0.11
C HIS A 122 16.63 -12.92 -0.25
N LYS A 123 16.71 -11.93 -1.15
CA LYS A 123 17.97 -11.30 -1.53
C LYS A 123 18.63 -10.58 -0.35
N GLU A 124 17.90 -9.74 0.39
CA GLU A 124 18.48 -9.03 1.54
C GLU A 124 18.95 -10.01 2.63
N GLN A 125 18.19 -11.10 2.88
CA GLN A 125 18.60 -12.13 3.84
C GLN A 125 19.93 -12.78 3.46
N SER A 126 20.09 -13.17 2.19
CA SER A 126 21.33 -13.76 1.68
C SER A 126 22.56 -12.84 1.76
N GLU A 127 22.36 -11.52 1.81
CA GLU A 127 23.42 -10.52 1.93
C GLU A 127 23.76 -10.17 3.39
N THR A 128 23.03 -10.74 4.35
CA THR A 128 23.20 -10.54 5.80
C THR A 128 23.72 -11.77 6.54
N VAL A 129 23.71 -12.94 5.89
CA VAL A 129 24.39 -14.18 6.33
C VAL A 129 25.82 -14.17 5.80
#